data_AF-A0A7U9XLZ3-F1
#
_entry.id   AF-A0A7U9XLZ3-F1
#
_cell.length_a   1.000
_cell.length_b   1.000
_cell.length_c   1.000
_cell.angle_alpha   90.00
_cell.angle_beta   90.00
_cell.angle_gamma   90.00
#
_symmetry.space_group_name_H-M   'P 1'
#
loop_
_entity.id
_entity.type
_entity.pdbx_description
1 polymer ?
#
loop_
_entity_poly.entity_id
_entity_poly.type
_entity_poly.pdbx_seq_one_letter_code
_entity_poly.pdbx_strand_id
1 'polypeptide(L)'
;MTGELEELTCWENQVAMLRCFHKLGYKNIIAADIDDLRTADIPVVFKGTDFITIKLVSSDLHQIQEQMRNRPNNGLIDFELQEKMNEKNLKRSPLINEVEIDVAGKSIEEVLKQAINLIETTPALLDYEYTKPPKEMFYSWVFANGLR
;
A
#
# COMPACT_ATOMS: atom_id res chain seq x y z
N MET A 1 -16.98 -18.33 7.64
CA MET A 1 -15.88 -17.36 7.73
C MET A 1 -16.26 -16.20 6.82
N THR A 2 -16.28 -14.97 7.32
CA THR A 2 -16.59 -13.77 6.51
C THR A 2 -15.30 -13.24 5.88
N GLY A 3 -15.40 -12.50 4.76
CA GLY A 3 -14.23 -11.85 4.15
C GLY A 3 -13.55 -10.85 5.09
N GLU A 4 -14.30 -10.21 5.98
CA GLU A 4 -13.75 -9.31 7.02
C GLU A 4 -12.89 -10.05 8.02
N LEU A 5 -13.32 -11.25 8.46
CA LEU A 5 -12.55 -12.07 9.38
C LEU A 5 -11.29 -12.62 8.71
N GLU A 6 -11.39 -13.04 7.44
CA GLU A 6 -10.24 -13.49 6.66
C GLU A 6 -9.21 -12.36 6.49
N GLU A 7 -9.65 -11.18 6.07
CA GLU A 7 -8.77 -10.01 5.91
C GLU A 7 -8.15 -9.58 7.24
N LEU A 8 -8.93 -9.53 8.33
CA LEU A 8 -8.39 -9.26 9.67
C LEU A 8 -7.34 -10.29 10.09
N THR A 9 -7.58 -11.58 9.82
CA THR A 9 -6.62 -12.65 10.12
C THR A 9 -5.32 -12.46 9.34
N CYS A 10 -5.42 -12.12 8.05
CA CYS A 10 -4.26 -11.82 7.20
C CYS A 10 -3.49 -10.60 7.71
N TRP A 11 -4.18 -9.51 8.06
CA TRP A 11 -3.59 -8.30 8.62
C TRP A 11 -2.85 -8.57 9.93
N GLU A 12 -3.50 -9.22 10.90
CA GLU A 12 -2.88 -9.52 12.19
C GLU A 12 -1.68 -10.46 12.04
N ASN A 13 -1.77 -11.45 11.15
CA ASN A 13 -0.67 -12.35 10.85
C ASN A 13 0.52 -11.60 10.24
N GLN A 14 0.28 -10.73 9.26
CA GLN A 14 1.32 -9.93 8.63
C GLN A 14 2.01 -9.01 9.65
N VAL A 15 1.23 -8.28 10.47
CA VAL A 15 1.78 -7.43 11.54
C VAL A 15 2.63 -8.22 12.53
N ALA A 16 2.17 -9.41 12.95
CA ALA A 16 2.92 -10.26 13.86
C ALA A 16 4.26 -10.72 13.27
N MET A 17 4.28 -11.12 11.99
CA MET A 17 5.52 -11.51 11.29
C MET A 17 6.48 -10.34 11.16
N LEU A 18 6.01 -9.17 10.75
CA LEU A 18 6.83 -7.96 10.59
C LEU A 18 7.47 -7.55 11.92
N ARG A 19 6.70 -7.56 13.01
CA ARG A 19 7.23 -7.28 14.36
C ARG A 19 8.24 -8.32 14.82
N CYS A 20 8.04 -9.60 14.46
CA CYS A 20 9.00 -10.66 14.77
C CYS A 20 10.34 -10.42 14.06
N PHE A 21 10.31 -10.16 12.75
CA PHE A 21 11.53 -9.84 11.98
C PHE A 21 12.23 -8.60 12.52
N HIS A 22 11.49 -7.54 12.83
CA HIS A 22 12.07 -6.33 13.42
C HIS A 22 12.73 -6.62 14.78
N LYS A 23 12.05 -7.37 15.67
CA LYS A 23 12.58 -7.78 16.99
C LYS A 23 13.86 -8.61 16.88
N LEU A 24 13.94 -9.48 15.87
CA LEU A 24 15.12 -10.31 15.60
C LEU A 24 16.27 -9.53 14.94
N GLY A 25 16.07 -8.25 14.61
CA GLY A 25 17.10 -7.38 14.05
C GLY A 25 17.25 -7.47 12.53
N TYR A 26 16.31 -8.10 11.82
CA TYR A 26 16.29 -8.09 10.36
C TYR A 26 16.17 -6.65 9.86
N LYS A 27 16.90 -6.35 8.78
CA LYS A 27 16.88 -5.06 8.10
C LYS A 27 16.13 -5.18 6.78
N ASN A 28 15.60 -4.07 6.29
CA ASN A 28 14.96 -3.97 4.98
C ASN A 28 13.79 -4.96 4.81
N ILE A 29 12.91 -5.02 5.82
CA ILE A 29 11.72 -5.87 5.80
C ILE A 29 10.70 -5.24 4.85
N ILE A 30 10.33 -5.93 3.78
CA ILE A 30 9.36 -5.45 2.79
C ILE A 30 8.03 -6.16 3.01
N ALA A 31 6.97 -5.37 3.18
CA ALA A 31 5.59 -5.82 3.16
C ALA A 31 4.91 -5.35 1.87
N ALA A 32 4.12 -6.21 1.25
CA ALA A 32 3.38 -5.92 0.03
C ALA A 32 1.99 -6.59 0.11
N ASP A 33 1.13 -6.29 -0.86
CA ASP A 33 -0.22 -6.85 -0.98
C ASP A 33 -1.10 -6.56 0.27
N ILE A 34 -1.10 -5.29 0.67
CA ILE A 34 -1.87 -4.79 1.80
C ILE A 34 -3.18 -4.21 1.28
N ASP A 35 -4.32 -4.55 1.90
CA ASP A 35 -5.58 -3.90 1.60
C ASP A 35 -5.46 -2.39 1.78
N ASP A 36 -5.95 -1.58 0.83
CA ASP A 36 -5.78 -0.12 0.90
C ASP A 36 -6.39 0.45 2.18
N LEU A 37 -7.52 -0.09 2.64
CA LEU A 37 -8.10 0.27 3.94
C LEU A 37 -7.16 0.05 5.14
N ARG A 38 -6.29 -0.97 5.09
CA ARG A 38 -5.31 -1.26 6.15
C ARG A 38 -4.10 -0.34 6.10
N THR A 39 -3.83 0.33 4.98
CA THR A 39 -2.76 1.34 4.94
C THR A 39 -3.01 2.45 5.97
N ALA A 40 -4.28 2.77 6.24
CA ALA A 40 -4.70 3.70 7.27
C ALA A 40 -4.30 3.29 8.71
N ASP A 41 -4.09 1.99 8.96
CA ASP A 41 -3.67 1.43 10.24
C ASP A 41 -2.14 1.43 10.42
N ILE A 42 -1.37 1.51 9.33
CA ILE A 42 0.11 1.43 9.37
C ILE A 42 0.70 2.50 10.31
N PRO A 43 0.32 3.79 10.25
CA PRO A 43 0.84 4.79 11.18
C PRO A 43 0.45 4.57 12.65
N VAL A 44 -0.62 3.83 12.92
CA VAL A 44 -0.97 3.47 14.31
C VAL A 44 -0.11 2.29 14.77
N VAL A 45 -0.01 1.26 13.95
CA VAL A 45 0.63 -0.02 14.32
C VAL A 45 2.15 0.09 14.42
N PHE A 46 2.77 0.92 13.58
CA PHE A 46 4.22 1.04 13.47
C PHE A 46 4.79 2.36 14.00
N LYS A 47 4.00 3.15 14.74
CA LYS A 47 4.50 4.34 15.45
C LYS A 47 5.70 3.97 16.33
N GLY A 48 6.74 4.82 16.30
CA GLY A 48 8.00 4.57 17.01
C GLY A 48 8.97 3.62 16.29
N THR A 49 8.64 3.14 15.08
CA THR A 49 9.54 2.34 14.25
C THR A 49 9.95 3.10 13.00
N ASP A 50 11.13 2.77 12.47
CA ASP A 50 11.68 3.36 11.24
C ASP A 50 11.04 2.71 10.01
N PHE A 51 9.80 3.11 9.71
CA PHE A 51 9.04 2.62 8.56
C PHE A 51 8.77 3.72 7.55
N ILE A 52 8.69 3.33 6.28
CA ILE A 52 8.15 4.14 5.20
C ILE A 52 7.14 3.30 4.40
N THR A 53 6.17 3.97 3.78
CA THR A 53 5.27 3.36 2.81
C THR A 53 5.52 3.98 1.45
N ILE A 54 5.85 3.16 0.46
CA ILE A 54 5.95 3.62 -0.94
C ILE A 54 4.64 3.27 -1.63
N LYS A 55 3.82 4.28 -1.88
CA LYS A 55 2.56 4.17 -2.61
C LYS A 55 2.84 4.31 -4.10
N LEU A 56 2.61 3.25 -4.87
CA LEU A 56 2.71 3.27 -6.32
C LEU A 56 1.36 3.65 -6.92
N VAL A 57 1.34 4.72 -7.72
CA VAL A 57 0.17 5.19 -8.46
C VAL A 57 0.53 5.35 -9.93
N SER A 58 -0.46 5.44 -10.80
CA SER A 58 -0.21 5.81 -12.21
C SER A 58 -1.12 6.95 -12.60
N SER A 59 -0.55 8.07 -13.07
CA SER A 59 -1.33 9.12 -13.71
C SER A 59 -1.85 8.71 -15.10
N ASP A 60 -1.32 7.64 -15.69
CA ASP A 60 -1.78 7.05 -16.94
C ASP A 60 -2.62 5.79 -16.67
N LEU A 61 -3.95 5.91 -16.78
CA LEU A 61 -4.89 4.80 -16.65
C LEU A 61 -4.70 3.74 -17.74
N HIS A 62 -4.28 4.13 -18.95
CA HIS A 62 -4.10 3.18 -20.05
C HIS A 62 -2.97 2.21 -19.74
N GLN A 63 -1.85 2.70 -19.22
CA GLN A 63 -0.73 1.89 -18.76
C GLN A 63 -1.19 0.84 -17.74
N ILE A 64 -1.98 1.22 -16.74
CA ILE A 64 -2.40 0.27 -15.70
C ILE A 64 -3.31 -0.81 -16.25
N GLN A 65 -4.22 -0.44 -17.16
CA GLN A 65 -5.12 -1.38 -17.80
C GLN A 65 -4.37 -2.33 -18.72
N GLU A 66 -3.37 -1.86 -19.47
CA GLU A 66 -2.54 -2.70 -20.31
C GLU A 66 -1.72 -3.71 -19.49
N GLN A 67 -1.12 -3.26 -18.39
CA GLN A 67 -0.42 -4.15 -17.45
C GLN A 67 -1.33 -5.24 -16.88
N MET A 68 -2.59 -4.91 -16.58
CA MET A 68 -3.58 -5.92 -16.14
C MET A 68 -4.02 -6.87 -17.24
N ARG A 69 -4.22 -6.40 -18.48
CA ARG A 69 -4.50 -7.26 -19.64
C ARG A 69 -3.38 -8.28 -19.86
N ASN A 70 -2.14 -7.85 -19.67
CA ASN A 70 -0.95 -8.65 -19.92
C ASN A 70 -0.46 -9.42 -18.68
N ARG A 71 -1.28 -9.51 -17.62
CA ARG A 71 -0.90 -10.21 -16.39
C ARG A 71 -0.68 -11.71 -16.66
N PRO A 72 0.44 -12.31 -16.23
CA PRO A 72 0.66 -13.73 -16.40
C PRO A 72 -0.43 -14.56 -15.67
N ASN A 73 -0.74 -15.73 -16.21
CA ASN A 73 -1.71 -16.71 -15.68
C ASN A 73 -3.18 -16.29 -15.68
N ASN A 74 -3.58 -15.26 -16.46
CA ASN A 74 -4.96 -14.75 -16.46
C ASN A 74 -5.47 -14.44 -15.04
N GLY A 75 -4.60 -13.89 -14.18
CA GLY A 75 -5.00 -13.48 -12.83
C GLY A 75 -6.20 -12.54 -12.88
N LEU A 76 -6.94 -12.40 -11.77
CA LEU A 76 -8.16 -11.59 -11.71
C LEU A 76 -7.96 -10.22 -12.38
N ILE A 77 -8.69 -9.99 -13.48
CA ILE A 77 -8.69 -8.74 -14.24
C ILE A 77 -9.97 -8.00 -13.87
N ASP A 78 -9.82 -6.83 -13.26
CA ASP A 78 -10.93 -6.00 -12.86
C ASP A 78 -10.56 -4.53 -13.10
N PHE A 79 -10.89 -4.03 -14.29
CA PHE A 79 -10.50 -2.68 -14.70
C PHE A 79 -11.23 -1.59 -13.91
N GLU A 80 -12.49 -1.83 -13.56
CA GLU A 80 -13.29 -0.87 -12.78
C GLU A 80 -12.72 -0.74 -11.37
N LEU A 81 -12.41 -1.87 -10.75
CA LEU A 81 -11.70 -1.92 -9.47
C LEU A 81 -10.40 -1.13 -9.52
N GLN A 82 -9.59 -1.39 -10.55
CA GLN A 82 -8.27 -0.80 -10.70
C GLN A 82 -8.34 0.73 -10.87
N GLU A 83 -9.28 1.20 -11.68
CA GLU A 83 -9.53 2.63 -11.92
C GLU A 83 -9.98 3.33 -10.63
N LYS A 84 -10.99 2.79 -9.95
CA LYS A 84 -11.51 3.35 -8.69
C LYS A 84 -10.43 3.44 -7.60
N MET A 85 -9.63 2.37 -7.44
CA MET A 85 -8.55 2.34 -6.46
C MET A 85 -7.47 3.38 -6.80
N ASN A 86 -7.05 3.46 -8.06
CA ASN A 86 -6.03 4.41 -8.49
C ASN A 86 -6.51 5.87 -8.35
N GLU A 87 -7.78 6.16 -8.69
CA GLU A 87 -8.37 7.48 -8.48
C GLU A 87 -8.37 7.92 -7.01
N LYS A 88 -8.76 7.02 -6.09
CA LYS A 88 -8.73 7.31 -4.65
C LYS A 88 -7.32 7.61 -4.19
N ASN A 89 -6.36 6.78 -4.62
CA ASN A 89 -4.96 6.94 -4.25
C ASN A 89 -4.33 8.23 -4.77
N LEU A 90 -4.68 8.67 -5.98
CA LEU A 90 -4.22 9.95 -6.56
C LEU A 90 -4.83 11.18 -5.84
N LYS A 91 -6.09 11.07 -5.38
CA LYS A 91 -6.78 12.19 -4.70
C LYS A 91 -6.43 12.29 -3.22
N ARG A 92 -5.99 11.19 -2.59
CA ARG A 92 -5.71 11.11 -1.16
C ARG A 92 -4.33 11.70 -0.83
N SER A 93 -4.30 12.66 0.10
CA SER A 93 -3.03 13.14 0.67
C SER A 93 -2.24 11.99 1.30
N PRO A 94 -0.90 12.01 1.22
CA PRO A 94 -0.08 10.97 1.83
C PRO A 94 -0.36 10.79 3.33
N LEU A 95 -0.35 9.54 3.79
CA LEU A 95 -0.32 9.23 5.22
C LEU A 95 1.05 9.57 5.83
N ILE A 96 1.16 9.48 7.16
CA ILE A 96 2.45 9.63 7.84
C ILE A 96 3.45 8.59 7.30
N ASN A 97 4.65 9.07 6.96
CA ASN A 97 5.75 8.31 6.36
C ASN A 97 5.39 7.65 5.00
N GLU A 98 4.30 8.06 4.36
CA GLU A 98 3.95 7.62 3.02
C GLU A 98 4.56 8.57 1.98
N VAL A 99 5.23 7.99 0.99
CA VAL A 99 5.76 8.68 -0.19
C VAL A 99 5.13 8.08 -1.44
N GLU A 100 4.94 8.90 -2.45
CA GLU A 100 4.28 8.49 -3.70
C GLU A 100 5.29 8.38 -4.84
N ILE A 101 5.13 7.33 -5.65
CA ILE A 101 5.78 7.21 -6.95
C ILE A 101 4.68 7.09 -8.00
N ASP A 102 4.56 8.11 -8.85
CA ASP A 102 3.84 7.98 -10.11
C ASP A 102 4.69 7.15 -11.08
N VAL A 103 4.17 5.99 -11.50
CA VAL A 103 4.85 5.04 -12.37
C VAL A 103 4.54 5.26 -13.86
N ALA A 104 3.70 6.24 -14.20
CA ALA A 104 3.34 6.51 -15.59
C ALA A 104 4.57 6.81 -16.45
N GLY A 105 4.70 6.11 -17.57
CA GLY A 105 5.79 6.24 -18.54
C GLY A 105 7.17 5.77 -18.07
N LYS A 106 7.28 5.18 -16.87
CA LYS A 106 8.56 4.72 -16.31
C LYS A 106 8.78 3.23 -16.56
N SER A 107 10.03 2.87 -16.81
CA SER A 107 10.50 1.49 -16.79
C SER A 107 10.57 0.93 -15.37
N ILE A 108 10.65 -0.39 -15.25
CA ILE A 108 10.80 -1.09 -13.96
C ILE A 108 12.08 -0.62 -13.26
N GLU A 109 13.18 -0.46 -14.01
CA GLU A 109 14.48 -0.04 -13.52
C GLU A 109 14.44 1.40 -12.96
N GLU A 110 13.71 2.29 -13.63
CA GLU A 110 13.52 3.67 -13.15
C GLU A 110 12.73 3.73 -11.85
N VAL A 111 11.62 2.98 -11.77
CA VAL A 111 10.81 2.87 -10.54
C VAL A 111 11.63 2.27 -9.41
N LEU A 112 12.39 1.20 -9.68
CA LEU A 112 13.25 0.54 -8.68
C LEU A 112 14.32 1.51 -8.16
N LYS A 113 15.02 2.22 -9.05
CA LYS A 113 16.04 3.19 -8.67
C LYS A 113 15.44 4.31 -7.81
N GLN A 114 14.26 4.80 -8.17
CA GLN A 114 13.54 5.80 -7.39
C GLN A 114 13.14 5.27 -6.01
N ALA A 115 12.61 4.05 -5.93
CA ALA A 115 12.22 3.42 -4.67
C ALA A 115 13.42 3.24 -3.73
N ILE A 116 14.57 2.76 -4.23
CA ILE A 116 15.81 2.64 -3.44
C ILE A 116 16.25 4.00 -2.91
N ASN A 117 16.27 5.03 -3.77
CA ASN A 117 16.64 6.37 -3.34
C ASN A 117 15.70 6.90 -2.25
N LEU A 118 14.39 6.66 -2.35
CA LEU A 118 13.43 7.05 -1.32
C LEU A 118 13.66 6.30 -0.01
N ILE A 119 13.96 4.99 -0.04
CA ILE A 119 14.30 4.19 1.14
C ILE A 119 15.54 4.74 1.84
N GLU A 120 16.56 5.15 1.09
CA GLU A 120 17.83 5.62 1.65
C GLU A 120 17.77 7.07 2.16
N THR A 121 16.90 7.90 1.58
CA THR A 121 16.93 9.36 1.82
C THR A 121 15.72 9.91 2.58
N THR A 122 14.62 9.15 2.68
CA THR A 122 13.42 9.61 3.38
C THR A 122 13.53 9.28 4.87
N PRO A 123 13.64 10.28 5.76
CA PRO A 123 13.61 10.01 7.19
C PRO A 123 12.19 9.63 7.64
N ALA A 124 12.05 8.53 8.38
CA ALA A 124 10.80 8.19 9.02
C ALA A 124 10.56 9.09 10.24
N LEU A 125 9.36 9.63 10.36
CA LEU A 125 8.89 10.25 11.60
C LEU A 125 8.61 9.12 12.60
N LEU A 126 9.30 9.15 13.74
CA LEU A 126 9.12 8.15 14.80
C LEU A 126 8.04 8.55 15.80
N ASP A 127 7.88 9.85 16.03
CA ASP A 127 6.87 10.41 16.92
C ASP A 127 6.05 11.48 16.18
N TYR A 128 4.73 11.36 16.31
CA TYR A 128 3.75 12.16 15.59
C TYR A 128 2.35 11.95 16.17
N GLU A 129 1.48 12.95 16.03
CA GLU A 129 0.05 12.79 16.23
C GLU A 129 -0.60 12.34 14.92
N TYR A 130 -1.47 11.33 14.99
CA TYR A 130 -2.15 10.79 13.81
C TYR A 130 -3.64 10.63 14.06
N THR A 131 -4.43 11.34 13.24
CA THR A 131 -5.87 11.13 13.16
C THR A 131 -6.14 10.27 11.94
N LYS A 132 -6.62 9.04 12.17
CA LYS A 132 -6.93 8.09 11.10
C LYS A 132 -7.97 8.69 10.14
N PRO A 133 -7.71 8.76 8.82
CA PRO A 133 -8.70 9.27 7.88
C PRO A 133 -9.95 8.37 7.82
N PRO A 134 -11.11 8.93 7.41
CA PRO A 134 -12.34 8.16 7.24
C PRO A 134 -12.15 7.04 6.22
N LYS A 135 -12.78 5.89 6.46
CA LYS A 135 -12.62 4.67 5.64
C LYS A 135 -13.02 4.87 4.18
N GLU A 136 -13.91 5.82 3.91
CA GLU A 136 -14.43 6.17 2.58
C GLU A 136 -13.34 6.70 1.65
N MET A 137 -12.23 7.21 2.21
CA MET A 137 -11.06 7.66 1.46
C MET A 137 -10.18 6.52 0.94
N PHE A 138 -10.44 5.29 1.40
CA PHE A 138 -9.71 4.10 1.00
C PHE A 138 -10.60 3.18 0.17
N TYR A 139 -9.96 2.26 -0.51
CA TYR A 139 -10.59 1.14 -1.17
C TYR A 139 -10.48 -0.12 -0.29
N SER A 140 -11.39 -1.08 -0.43
CA SER A 140 -11.22 -2.42 0.15
C SER A 140 -11.72 -3.51 -0.77
N TRP A 141 -10.92 -4.58 -0.93
CA TRP A 141 -11.33 -5.76 -1.71
C TRP A 141 -12.37 -6.62 -0.97
N VAL A 142 -12.58 -6.39 0.33
CA VAL A 142 -13.62 -7.05 1.12
C VAL A 142 -14.97 -6.38 0.88
N PHE A 143 -15.87 -7.06 0.17
CA PHE A 143 -17.20 -6.53 -0.19
C PHE A 143 -18.03 -6.00 0.99
N ALA A 144 -17.97 -6.66 2.14
CA ALA A 144 -18.75 -6.29 3.32
C ALA A 144 -18.38 -4.89 3.89
N ASN A 145 -17.18 -4.38 3.57
CA ASN A 145 -16.77 -3.04 3.97
C ASN A 145 -17.56 -1.92 3.26
N GLY A 146 -18.21 -2.23 2.13
CA GLY A 146 -19.00 -1.26 1.36
C GLY A 146 -18.15 -0.17 0.69
N LEU A 147 -16.89 -0.47 0.36
CA LEU A 147 -15.91 0.49 -0.17
C LEU A 147 -15.53 0.25 -1.65
N ARG A 148 -16.31 -0.59 -2.35
CA ARG A 148 -16.13 -0.94 -3.77
C ARG A 148 -16.99 -0.09 -4.72
#